data_AF-A0A938NDJ9-F1
#
_entry.id   AF-A0A938NDJ9-F1
#
_cell.length_a   1.000
_cell.length_b   1.000
_cell.length_c   1.000
_cell.angle_alpha   90.00
_cell.angle_beta   90.00
_cell.angle_gamma   90.00
#
_symmetry.space_group_name_H-M   'P 1'
#
loop_
_entity.id
_entity.type
_entity.pdbx_description
1 polymer ?
#
loop_
_entity_poly.entity_id
_entity_poly.type
_entity_poly.pdbx_seq_one_letter_code
_entity_poly.pdbx_strand_id
1 'polypeptide(L)'
;MIAQRYRLLLVAVAALALLPTVAFAQDKVLELDNPPGREPIPPDCSSWHELWPAFCGIAHQDSLHDNGDGVLSACDYIYLDGLRYHVDWVGPTYWLDCELILEPTDYQPGNPVCQMWIEIWPDYGQQWHVDQWQDNGNGVVDACDFITVSGGGEIWICHVNEVRTNIRVTG
;
A
#
# COMPACT_ATOMS: atom_id res chain seq x y z
N MET A 1 -33.32 -51.11 -43.30
CA MET A 1 -32.03 -50.40 -43.31
C MET A 1 -32.17 -49.11 -42.51
N ILE A 2 -31.82 -49.09 -41.21
CA ILE A 2 -31.42 -47.88 -40.48
C ILE A 2 -30.40 -48.34 -39.43
N ALA A 3 -29.18 -47.81 -39.52
CA ALA A 3 -28.03 -48.19 -38.70
C ALA A 3 -28.00 -47.44 -37.38
N GLN A 4 -27.84 -48.18 -36.27
CA GLN A 4 -27.71 -47.64 -34.92
C GLN A 4 -26.24 -47.25 -34.68
N ARG A 5 -25.96 -45.95 -34.50
CA ARG A 5 -24.61 -45.43 -34.23
C ARG A 5 -24.32 -45.48 -32.74
N TYR A 6 -23.33 -46.27 -32.33
CA TYR A 6 -22.75 -46.24 -30.99
C TYR A 6 -21.79 -45.04 -30.88
N ARG A 7 -21.99 -44.15 -29.89
CA ARG A 7 -21.01 -43.12 -29.50
C ARG A 7 -20.16 -43.66 -28.35
N LEU A 8 -18.87 -43.89 -28.58
CA LEU A 8 -17.91 -44.10 -27.50
C LEU A 8 -17.71 -42.76 -26.75
N LEU A 9 -17.95 -42.76 -25.45
CA LEU A 9 -17.52 -41.70 -24.53
C LEU A 9 -16.10 -42.04 -24.06
N LEU A 10 -15.11 -41.30 -24.57
CA LEU A 10 -13.76 -41.26 -24.01
C LEU A 10 -13.81 -40.42 -22.74
N VAL A 11 -13.70 -41.07 -21.57
CA VAL A 11 -13.43 -40.37 -20.31
C VAL A 11 -11.92 -40.16 -20.23
N ALA A 12 -11.47 -38.94 -20.53
CA ALA A 12 -10.10 -38.54 -20.27
C ALA A 12 -9.96 -38.28 -18.76
N VAL A 13 -9.26 -39.17 -18.06
CA VAL A 13 -8.83 -38.93 -16.67
C VAL A 13 -7.59 -38.04 -16.74
N ALA A 14 -7.77 -36.73 -16.51
CA ALA A 14 -6.66 -35.82 -16.33
C ALA A 14 -6.06 -36.06 -14.93
N ALA A 15 -4.88 -36.69 -14.89
CA ALA A 15 -4.08 -36.74 -13.68
C ALA A 15 -3.54 -35.33 -13.39
N LEU A 16 -4.12 -34.64 -12.42
CA LEU A 16 -3.65 -33.34 -11.96
C LEU A 16 -2.38 -33.57 -11.12
N ALA A 17 -1.21 -33.30 -11.71
CA ALA A 17 0.05 -33.30 -10.97
C ALA A 17 0.04 -32.11 -10.00
N LEU A 18 0.00 -32.40 -8.69
CA LEU A 18 0.30 -31.42 -7.64
C LEU A 18 1.79 -31.06 -7.74
N LEU A 19 2.09 -30.01 -8.51
CA LEU A 19 3.39 -29.37 -8.44
C LEU A 19 3.48 -28.63 -7.10
N PRO A 20 4.59 -28.74 -6.34
CA PRO A 20 4.78 -27.90 -5.17
C PRO A 20 4.82 -26.44 -5.62
N THR A 21 3.83 -25.66 -5.21
CA THR A 21 3.82 -24.22 -5.42
C THR A 21 4.91 -23.64 -4.53
N VAL A 22 5.98 -23.13 -5.14
CA VAL A 22 6.89 -22.23 -4.43
C VAL A 22 6.11 -20.95 -4.22
N ALA A 23 5.76 -20.65 -2.97
CA ALA A 23 5.14 -19.38 -2.63
C ALA A 23 6.20 -18.30 -2.82
N PHE A 24 5.98 -17.44 -3.82
CA PHE A 24 6.72 -16.19 -3.94
C PHE A 24 6.00 -15.15 -3.10
N ALA A 25 6.76 -14.28 -2.46
CA ALA A 25 6.19 -13.12 -1.78
C ALA A 25 5.53 -12.22 -2.84
N GLN A 26 4.26 -11.91 -2.65
CA GLN A 26 3.51 -11.00 -3.50
C GLN A 26 3.70 -9.57 -3.00
N ASP A 27 3.86 -8.60 -3.90
CA ASP A 27 3.96 -7.18 -3.56
C ASP A 27 2.81 -6.73 -2.66
N LYS A 28 3.10 -5.86 -1.69
CA LYS A 28 2.14 -5.38 -0.71
C LYS A 28 2.27 -3.88 -0.47
N VAL A 29 1.14 -3.26 -0.12
CA VAL A 29 1.07 -1.92 0.48
C VAL A 29 0.58 -2.11 1.91
N LEU A 30 1.41 -1.70 2.86
CA LEU A 30 1.22 -1.95 4.28
C LEU A 30 1.33 -0.66 5.06
N GLU A 31 0.46 -0.52 6.05
CA GLU A 31 0.40 0.60 6.96
C GLU A 31 0.81 0.16 8.36
N LEU A 32 1.64 0.97 9.01
CA LEU A 32 1.89 0.86 10.45
C LEU A 32 0.94 1.83 11.16
N ASP A 33 0.24 1.35 12.19
CA ASP A 33 -0.67 2.16 13.03
C ASP A 33 0.12 3.10 13.98
N ASN A 34 1.01 3.92 13.40
CA ASN A 34 1.83 4.92 14.07
C ASN A 34 1.76 6.24 13.29
N PRO A 35 1.84 7.40 13.99
CA PRO A 35 1.93 8.70 13.34
C PRO A 35 3.22 8.80 12.52
N PRO A 36 3.25 9.58 11.44
CA PRO A 36 4.37 9.62 10.51
C PRO A 36 5.50 10.49 11.06
N GLY A 37 6.73 10.11 10.74
CA GLY A 37 7.93 10.84 11.11
C GLY A 37 9.19 10.24 10.49
N ARG A 38 10.35 10.60 11.02
CA ARG A 38 11.59 9.88 10.72
C ARG A 38 11.50 8.54 11.46
N GLU A 39 10.92 7.56 10.79
CA GLU A 39 10.46 6.34 11.44
C GLU A 39 11.62 5.59 12.09
N PRO A 40 11.66 5.49 13.43
CA PRO A 40 12.56 4.54 14.06
C PRO A 40 12.21 3.15 13.54
N ILE A 41 13.21 2.27 13.47
CA ILE A 41 12.98 0.86 13.11
C ILE A 41 11.87 0.30 14.02
N PRO A 42 10.73 -0.14 13.45
CA PRO A 42 9.65 -0.67 14.25
C PRO A 42 10.12 -1.92 15.00
N PRO A 43 9.69 -2.12 16.26
CA PRO A 43 10.08 -3.29 17.02
C PRO A 43 9.58 -4.58 16.35
N ASP A 44 10.29 -5.68 16.58
CA ASP A 44 9.79 -7.01 16.25
C ASP A 44 8.41 -7.22 16.91
N CYS A 45 7.55 -7.99 16.23
CA CYS A 45 6.13 -8.16 16.53
C CYS A 45 5.23 -6.93 16.28
N SER A 46 5.70 -5.92 15.54
CA SER A 46 4.81 -4.88 15.02
C SER A 46 3.76 -5.45 14.07
N SER A 47 2.52 -4.98 14.17
CA SER A 47 1.42 -5.36 13.29
C SER A 47 1.27 -4.33 12.17
N TRP A 48 1.20 -4.82 10.93
CA TRP A 48 1.02 -4.02 9.74
C TRP A 48 -0.35 -4.29 9.13
N HIS A 49 -1.10 -3.23 8.87
CA HIS A 49 -2.39 -3.27 8.21
C HIS A 49 -2.18 -3.30 6.70
N GLU A 50 -2.61 -4.36 6.03
CA GLU A 50 -2.52 -4.49 4.58
C GLU A 50 -3.62 -3.68 3.91
N LEU A 51 -3.20 -2.71 3.10
CA LEU A 51 -4.09 -1.92 2.26
C LEU A 51 -4.27 -2.58 0.88
N TRP A 52 -3.26 -3.30 0.40
CA TRP A 52 -3.30 -4.01 -0.87
C TRP A 52 -2.36 -5.23 -0.89
N PRO A 53 -2.73 -6.35 -1.57
CA PRO A 53 -4.00 -6.59 -2.27
C PRO A 53 -5.17 -7.02 -1.37
N ALA A 54 -4.91 -7.51 -0.16
CA ALA A 54 -5.93 -7.95 0.76
C ALA A 54 -6.20 -6.87 1.81
N PHE A 55 -7.04 -5.88 1.45
CA PHE A 55 -7.45 -4.81 2.35
C PHE A 55 -7.94 -5.36 3.70
N CYS A 56 -7.51 -4.76 4.80
CA CYS A 56 -7.74 -5.23 6.18
C CYS A 56 -7.05 -6.55 6.58
N GLY A 57 -6.11 -7.05 5.77
CA GLY A 57 -5.16 -8.06 6.22
C GLY A 57 -4.28 -7.53 7.34
N ILE A 58 -3.79 -8.42 8.21
CA ILE A 58 -2.78 -8.07 9.21
C ILE A 58 -1.55 -8.93 8.95
N ALA A 59 -0.42 -8.28 8.72
CA ALA A 59 0.88 -8.93 8.60
C ALA A 59 1.70 -8.71 9.88
N HIS A 60 2.35 -9.76 10.37
CA HIS A 60 3.18 -9.69 11.57
C HIS A 60 4.66 -9.55 11.22
N GLN A 61 5.32 -8.51 11.75
CA GLN A 61 6.75 -8.32 11.60
C GLN A 61 7.54 -9.28 12.47
N ASP A 62 8.36 -10.12 11.83
CA ASP A 62 9.28 -11.00 12.52
C ASP A 62 10.61 -10.31 12.80
N SER A 63 11.11 -9.54 11.83
CA SER A 63 12.36 -8.76 11.95
C SER A 63 12.52 -7.76 10.82
N LEU A 64 13.45 -6.81 10.98
CA LEU A 64 13.89 -5.87 9.96
C LEU A 64 15.43 -5.88 9.83
N HIS A 65 15.92 -5.85 8.59
CA HIS A 65 17.34 -5.69 8.26
C HIS A 65 17.56 -4.32 7.60
N ASP A 66 18.14 -3.42 8.38
CA ASP A 66 18.47 -2.04 8.03
C ASP A 66 19.63 -1.96 7.04
N ASN A 67 19.54 -1.04 6.08
CA ASN A 67 20.55 -0.79 5.07
C ASN A 67 21.78 -0.01 5.58
N GLY A 68 21.79 0.38 6.87
CA GLY A 68 22.86 1.10 7.55
C GLY A 68 22.55 2.56 7.86
N ASP A 69 21.35 3.07 7.53
CA ASP A 69 20.95 4.45 7.82
C ASP A 69 20.20 4.63 9.16
N GLY A 70 19.83 3.52 9.81
CA GLY A 70 19.30 3.45 11.17
C GLY A 70 17.84 3.86 11.31
N VAL A 71 17.10 3.87 10.20
CA VAL A 71 15.68 4.22 10.14
C VAL A 71 14.98 3.29 9.16
N LEU A 72 13.67 3.09 9.33
CA LEU A 72 12.91 2.37 8.30
C LEU A 72 12.93 3.17 6.99
N SER A 73 13.57 2.64 5.96
CA SER A 73 13.76 3.31 4.68
C SER A 73 13.70 2.36 3.48
N ALA A 74 13.68 2.95 2.28
CA ALA A 74 13.83 2.16 1.06
C ALA A 74 15.18 1.43 1.06
N CYS A 75 15.22 0.24 0.44
CA CYS A 75 16.34 -0.69 0.44
C CYS A 75 16.58 -1.48 1.73
N ASP A 76 15.73 -1.34 2.75
CA ASP A 76 15.67 -2.29 3.85
C ASP A 76 15.05 -3.62 3.42
N TYR A 77 15.25 -4.65 4.25
CA TYR A 77 14.51 -5.90 4.12
C TYR A 77 13.66 -6.16 5.36
N ILE A 78 12.37 -6.31 5.18
CA ILE A 78 11.42 -6.65 6.25
C ILE A 78 11.00 -8.12 6.12
N TYR A 79 10.86 -8.80 7.25
CA TYR A 79 10.33 -10.14 7.33
C TYR A 79 8.92 -10.09 7.92
N LEU A 80 7.94 -10.52 7.14
CA LEU A 80 6.53 -10.54 7.50
C LEU A 80 5.98 -11.96 7.36
N ASP A 81 5.44 -12.51 8.45
CA ASP A 81 4.85 -13.87 8.48
C ASP A 81 5.77 -14.96 7.86
N GLY A 82 7.08 -14.86 8.11
CA GLY A 82 8.11 -15.78 7.62
C GLY A 82 8.58 -15.53 6.19
N LEU A 83 8.03 -14.52 5.49
CA LEU A 83 8.43 -14.13 4.14
C LEU A 83 9.30 -12.88 4.17
N ARG A 84 10.33 -12.84 3.33
CA ARG A 84 11.22 -11.69 3.18
C ARG A 84 10.69 -10.79 2.08
N TYR A 85 10.71 -9.49 2.34
CA TYR A 85 10.37 -8.45 1.38
C TYR A 85 11.46 -7.38 1.32
N HIS A 86 11.67 -6.81 0.14
CA HIS A 86 12.43 -5.58 -0.06
C HIS A 86 11.50 -4.38 0.15
N VAL A 87 11.93 -3.40 0.93
CA VAL A 87 11.20 -2.14 1.10
C VAL A 87 11.53 -1.22 -0.07
N ASP A 88 10.55 -0.98 -0.93
CA ASP A 88 10.73 -0.13 -2.12
C ASP A 88 10.49 1.34 -1.83
N TRP A 89 9.60 1.60 -0.86
CA TRP A 89 9.20 2.95 -0.50
C TRP A 89 8.69 3.00 0.94
N VAL A 90 8.97 4.11 1.61
CA VAL A 90 8.46 4.47 2.93
C VAL A 90 7.98 5.91 2.85
N GLY A 91 6.79 6.20 3.35
CA GLY A 91 6.30 7.56 3.36
C GLY A 91 4.92 7.71 3.99
N PRO A 92 4.38 8.93 3.98
CA PRO A 92 3.12 9.22 4.63
C PRO A 92 1.92 8.78 3.79
N THR A 93 0.88 8.38 4.49
CA THR A 93 -0.46 8.15 3.96
C THR A 93 -1.44 9.07 4.65
N TYR A 94 -2.18 9.84 3.86
CA TYR A 94 -3.09 10.86 4.32
C TYR A 94 -4.52 10.33 4.32
N TRP A 95 -5.13 10.26 5.50
CA TRP A 95 -6.51 9.87 5.70
C TRP A 95 -7.38 11.13 5.72
N LEU A 96 -8.20 11.31 4.68
CA LEU A 96 -8.96 12.53 4.44
C LEU A 96 -10.43 12.34 4.78
N ASP A 97 -11.10 13.37 5.29
CA ASP A 97 -12.54 13.33 5.62
C ASP A 97 -13.46 13.26 4.40
N CYS A 98 -12.94 13.56 3.21
CA CYS A 98 -13.60 13.48 1.92
C CYS A 98 -13.61 12.06 1.32
N GLU A 99 -13.49 11.02 2.16
CA GLU A 99 -13.48 9.60 1.75
C GLU A 99 -12.30 9.22 0.83
N LEU A 100 -11.19 9.95 0.87
CA LEU A 100 -9.97 9.63 0.13
C LEU A 100 -8.85 9.20 1.06
N ILE A 101 -8.10 8.18 0.65
CA ILE A 101 -6.80 7.83 1.24
C ILE A 101 -5.75 8.03 0.16
N LEU A 102 -4.83 8.97 0.39
CA LEU A 102 -3.87 9.40 -0.63
C LEU A 102 -2.42 9.23 -0.15
N GLU A 103 -1.54 8.86 -1.08
CA GLU A 103 -0.08 8.80 -0.88
C GLU A 103 0.63 9.70 -1.91
N PRO A 104 1.70 10.42 -1.54
CA PRO A 104 2.47 11.19 -2.51
C PRO A 104 3.22 10.25 -3.46
N THR A 105 3.22 10.53 -4.76
CA THR A 105 3.99 9.73 -5.73
C THR A 105 5.49 10.01 -5.63
N ASP A 106 5.83 11.23 -5.22
CA ASP A 106 7.19 11.68 -4.90
C ASP A 106 7.10 12.54 -3.64
N TYR A 107 7.52 11.97 -2.50
CA TYR A 107 7.35 12.63 -1.21
C TYR A 107 8.38 13.76 -1.05
N GLN A 108 7.88 14.98 -0.98
CA GLN A 108 8.65 16.16 -0.60
C GLN A 108 8.05 16.73 0.70
N PRO A 109 8.81 16.80 1.81
CA PRO A 109 8.29 17.33 3.06
C PRO A 109 8.01 18.84 2.96
N GLY A 110 7.05 19.31 3.74
CA GLY A 110 6.63 20.72 3.77
C GLY A 110 5.43 20.99 2.87
N ASN A 111 5.49 22.06 2.07
CA ASN A 111 4.36 22.50 1.26
C ASN A 111 4.04 21.49 0.14
N PRO A 112 2.85 20.85 0.14
CA PRO A 112 2.49 19.82 -0.82
C PRO A 112 1.94 20.38 -2.14
N VAL A 113 1.74 21.69 -2.26
CA VAL A 113 1.16 22.30 -3.47
C VAL A 113 1.99 21.92 -4.69
N CYS A 114 1.28 21.51 -5.76
CA CYS A 114 1.82 20.93 -6.99
C CYS A 114 2.43 19.53 -6.90
N GLN A 115 2.29 18.83 -5.78
CA GLN A 115 2.60 17.40 -5.73
C GLN A 115 1.50 16.58 -6.42
N MET A 116 1.90 15.44 -6.98
CA MET A 116 1.00 14.41 -7.46
C MET A 116 0.87 13.34 -6.41
N TRP A 117 -0.37 13.03 -6.03
CA TRP A 117 -0.70 11.99 -5.07
C TRP A 117 -1.49 10.89 -5.77
N ILE A 118 -1.32 9.66 -5.32
CA ILE A 118 -2.03 8.49 -5.80
C ILE A 118 -3.09 8.09 -4.77
N GLU A 119 -4.27 7.78 -5.26
CA GLU A 119 -5.35 7.24 -4.48
C GLU A 119 -5.07 5.78 -4.14
N ILE A 120 -5.20 5.47 -2.86
CA ILE A 120 -5.13 4.11 -2.34
C ILE A 120 -6.54 3.54 -2.18
N TRP A 121 -7.50 4.39 -1.85
CA TRP A 121 -8.91 4.05 -1.71
C TRP A 121 -9.82 5.26 -2.00
N PRO A 122 -11.01 5.04 -2.60
CA PRO A 122 -11.58 3.77 -3.08
C PRO A 122 -11.04 3.22 -4.40
N ASP A 123 -10.58 4.07 -5.31
CA ASP A 123 -10.17 3.73 -6.67
C ASP A 123 -8.65 3.75 -6.80
N TYR A 124 -8.02 2.67 -6.33
CA TYR A 124 -6.56 2.52 -6.32
C TYR A 124 -5.91 2.89 -7.67
N GLY A 125 -4.98 3.83 -7.63
CA GLY A 125 -4.20 4.27 -8.78
C GLY A 125 -4.68 5.55 -9.45
N GLN A 126 -5.85 6.08 -9.09
CA GLN A 126 -6.28 7.41 -9.52
C GLN A 126 -5.27 8.46 -9.03
N GLN A 127 -4.95 9.44 -9.87
CA GLN A 127 -4.01 10.51 -9.53
C GLN A 127 -4.74 11.80 -9.19
N TRP A 128 -4.22 12.49 -8.18
CA TRP A 128 -4.72 13.74 -7.64
C TRP A 128 -3.59 14.76 -7.57
N HIS A 129 -3.82 15.94 -8.13
CA HIS A 129 -2.93 17.08 -8.02
C HIS A 129 -3.31 17.90 -6.79
N VAL A 130 -2.33 18.24 -5.94
CA VAL A 130 -2.56 19.13 -4.80
C VAL A 130 -2.58 20.58 -5.26
N ASP A 131 -3.76 21.20 -5.24
CA ASP A 131 -3.98 22.57 -5.70
C ASP A 131 -3.71 23.61 -4.61
N GLN A 132 -4.12 23.31 -3.38
CA GLN A 132 -4.00 24.22 -2.23
C GLN A 132 -3.76 23.45 -0.95
N TRP A 133 -3.05 24.09 -0.01
CA TRP A 133 -2.83 23.59 1.34
C TRP A 133 -2.97 24.74 2.35
N GLN A 134 -3.74 24.50 3.40
CA GLN A 134 -3.88 25.37 4.55
C GLN A 134 -3.33 24.64 5.77
N ASP A 135 -2.13 25.06 6.16
CA ASP A 135 -1.37 24.61 7.33
C ASP A 135 -2.01 25.10 8.64
N ASN A 136 -2.02 24.25 9.66
CA ASN A 136 -2.36 24.58 11.04
C ASN A 136 -1.26 25.39 11.77
N GLY A 137 -0.11 25.58 11.14
CA GLY A 137 0.99 26.45 11.56
C GLY A 137 2.28 25.71 11.94
N ASN A 138 2.40 24.42 11.65
CA ASN A 138 3.57 23.61 11.96
C ASN A 138 4.51 23.40 10.75
N GLY A 139 4.09 23.78 9.55
CA GLY A 139 4.87 23.70 8.32
C GLY A 139 5.02 22.30 7.74
N VAL A 140 4.20 21.33 8.14
CA VAL A 140 4.17 19.96 7.62
C VAL A 140 2.73 19.53 7.38
N VAL A 141 2.48 18.69 6.37
CA VAL A 141 1.12 18.17 6.17
C VAL A 141 0.79 17.16 7.26
N ASP A 142 -0.07 17.54 8.19
CA ASP A 142 -0.52 16.66 9.26
C ASP A 142 -1.99 16.86 9.65
N ALA A 143 -2.42 16.20 10.73
CA ALA A 143 -3.80 16.30 11.18
C ALA A 143 -4.19 17.77 11.46
N CYS A 144 -5.42 18.13 11.15
CA CYS A 144 -5.96 19.49 11.24
C CYS A 144 -5.55 20.47 10.12
N ASP A 145 -4.84 20.01 9.11
CA ASP A 145 -4.69 20.75 7.86
C ASP A 145 -5.91 20.60 6.95
N PHE A 146 -6.03 21.54 6.00
CA PHE A 146 -6.94 21.39 4.86
C PHE A 146 -6.15 21.33 3.56
N ILE A 147 -6.53 20.40 2.69
CA ILE A 147 -5.96 20.23 1.36
C ILE A 147 -7.04 20.32 0.30
N THR A 148 -6.73 20.96 -0.83
CA THR A 148 -7.56 20.90 -2.03
C THR A 148 -6.84 20.07 -3.07
N VAL A 149 -7.53 19.06 -3.60
CA VAL A 149 -7.00 18.20 -4.66
C VAL A 149 -7.93 18.16 -5.86
N SER A 150 -7.36 18.00 -7.04
CA SER A 150 -8.11 17.80 -8.29
C SER A 150 -7.58 16.65 -9.13
N GLY A 151 -8.49 15.92 -9.75
CA GLY A 151 -8.18 14.66 -10.44
C GLY A 151 -9.47 14.06 -11.02
N GLY A 152 -9.38 13.31 -12.12
CA GLY A 152 -10.55 12.65 -12.71
C GLY A 152 -11.68 13.59 -13.21
N GLY A 153 -11.49 14.91 -13.20
CA GLY A 153 -12.54 15.90 -13.48
C GLY A 153 -13.27 16.40 -12.24
N GLU A 154 -12.82 16.02 -11.05
CA GLU A 154 -13.38 16.41 -9.75
C GLU A 154 -12.42 17.30 -8.96
N ILE A 155 -12.97 18.00 -7.96
CA ILE A 155 -12.22 18.82 -7.01
C ILE A 155 -12.76 18.51 -5.61
N TRP A 156 -11.86 18.21 -4.69
CA TRP A 156 -12.18 17.95 -3.29
C TRP A 156 -11.46 18.94 -2.38
N ILE A 157 -12.16 19.40 -1.35
CA ILE A 157 -11.57 20.15 -0.24
C ILE A 157 -11.72 19.25 0.98
N CYS A 158 -10.60 18.81 1.53
CA CYS A 158 -10.57 17.78 2.56
C CYS A 158 -9.82 18.27 3.79
N HIS A 159 -10.33 17.91 4.96
CA HIS A 159 -9.59 17.96 6.21
C HIS A 159 -8.71 16.70 6.33
N VAL A 160 -7.47 16.89 6.74
CA VAL A 160 -6.56 15.79 7.08
C VAL A 160 -6.94 15.31 8.49
N ASN A 161 -7.53 14.12 8.59
CA ASN A 161 -7.90 13.53 9.87
C ASN A 161 -6.70 12.91 10.57
N GLU A 162 -5.90 12.19 9.80
CA GLU A 162 -4.78 11.43 10.30
C GLU A 162 -3.74 11.28 9.18
N VAL A 163 -2.49 11.16 9.59
CA VAL A 163 -1.41 10.76 8.71
C VAL A 163 -0.75 9.55 9.37
N ARG A 164 -0.42 8.53 8.58
CA ARG A 164 0.24 7.31 9.05
C ARG A 164 1.47 7.00 8.20
N THR A 165 2.33 6.11 8.70
CA THR A 165 3.46 5.61 7.92
C THR A 165 3.10 4.36 7.16
N ASN A 166 3.38 4.37 5.85
CA ASN A 166 3.20 3.24 4.96
C ASN A 166 4.51 2.79 4.34
N ILE A 167 4.54 1.50 4.00
CA ILE A 167 5.57 0.88 3.18
C ILE A 167 4.96 0.22 1.95
N ARG A 168 5.70 0.29 0.85
CA ARG A 168 5.48 -0.57 -0.32
C ARG A 168 6.62 -1.55 -0.41
N VAL A 169 6.29 -2.82 -0.59
CA VAL A 169 7.27 -3.89 -0.54
C VAL A 169 7.11 -4.89 -1.68
N THR A 170 8.23 -5.43 -2.15
CA THR A 170 8.32 -6.46 -3.20
C THR A 170 8.98 -7.73 -2.67
N GLY A 171 8.52 -8.89 -3.18
CA GLY A 171 8.94 -10.23 -2.75
C GLY A 171 10.12 -10.86 -3.49
#